data_AF-F0T5T2-F1
#
_entry.id   AF-F0T5T2-F1
#
_cell.length_a   1.000
_cell.length_b   1.000
_cell.length_c   1.000
_cell.angle_alpha   90.00
_cell.angle_beta   90.00
_cell.angle_gamma   90.00
#
_symmetry.space_group_name_H-M   'P 1'
#
loop_
_entity.id
_entity.type
_entity.pdbx_description
1 polymer ?
#
loop_
_entity_poly.entity_id
_entity_poly.type
_entity_poly.pdbx_seq_one_letter_code
_entity_poly.pdbx_strand_id
1 'polypeptide(L)'
;MTDDQERIEIIEKLLSYKLALEKSRPELLKELGKYYSSENNGNPHDSHDEFKDVEFMSFTDASEAYILTQIKVVDSMPRVINEHIFRLNVGDDIDDVLESFEIEVYGVKKDIYKNLTEWEDLLDHVPDERIQELTRNPKGHGDKILKELWWIRKFEDQNLG
;
A
#
# COMPACT_ATOMS: atom_id res chain seq x y z
N MET A 1 -10.62 7.33 -29.00
CA MET A 1 -11.36 7.47 -27.74
C MET A 1 -11.75 8.93 -27.60
N THR A 2 -12.94 9.24 -27.10
CA THR A 2 -13.30 10.61 -26.71
C THR A 2 -12.87 10.84 -25.27
N ASP A 3 -12.57 12.08 -24.89
CA ASP A 3 -12.20 12.46 -23.51
C ASP A 3 -13.24 11.95 -22.49
N ASP A 4 -14.53 12.10 -22.81
CA ASP A 4 -15.63 11.60 -21.97
C ASP A 4 -15.59 10.07 -21.77
N GLN A 5 -15.20 9.31 -22.80
CA GLN A 5 -15.12 7.85 -22.72
C GLN A 5 -13.93 7.44 -21.85
N GLU A 6 -12.80 8.12 -22.00
CA GLU A 6 -11.60 7.91 -21.17
C GLU A 6 -11.86 8.21 -19.70
N ARG A 7 -12.51 9.33 -19.42
CA ARG A 7 -12.93 9.73 -18.09
C ARG A 7 -13.80 8.67 -17.41
N ILE A 8 -14.80 8.14 -18.12
CA ILE A 8 -15.67 7.07 -17.60
C ILE A 8 -14.83 5.83 -17.26
N GLU A 9 -13.94 5.41 -18.15
CA GLU A 9 -13.09 4.23 -17.92
C GLU A 9 -12.14 4.39 -16.73
N ILE A 10 -11.59 5.59 -16.53
CA ILE A 10 -10.74 5.89 -15.37
C ILE A 10 -11.56 5.83 -14.08
N ILE A 11 -12.75 6.45 -14.06
CA ILE A 11 -13.64 6.42 -12.89
C ILE A 11 -14.01 4.96 -12.54
N GLU A 12 -14.35 4.14 -13.52
CA GLU A 12 -14.69 2.72 -13.31
C GLU A 12 -13.51 1.92 -12.72
N LYS A 13 -12.29 2.17 -13.21
CA LYS A 13 -11.07 1.55 -12.67
C LYS A 13 -10.81 1.97 -11.23
N LEU A 14 -10.93 3.26 -10.93
CA LEU A 14 -10.76 3.79 -9.57
C LEU A 14 -11.81 3.23 -8.60
N LEU A 15 -13.08 3.15 -9.01
CA LEU A 15 -14.15 2.53 -8.22
C LEU A 15 -13.87 1.04 -7.96
N SER A 16 -13.46 0.31 -8.99
CA SER A 16 -13.13 -1.11 -8.88
C SER A 16 -11.97 -1.34 -7.92
N TYR A 17 -10.94 -0.49 -8.00
CA TYR A 17 -9.79 -0.56 -7.10
C TYR A 17 -10.18 -0.26 -5.64
N LYS A 18 -10.97 0.79 -5.41
CA LYS A 18 -11.52 1.10 -4.07
C LYS A 18 -12.30 -0.06 -3.49
N LEU A 19 -13.21 -0.66 -4.26
CA LEU A 19 -14.01 -1.80 -3.80
C LEU A 19 -13.12 -3.02 -3.48
N ALA A 20 -12.05 -3.23 -4.23
CA ALA A 20 -11.09 -4.30 -3.94
C ALA A 20 -10.34 -4.05 -2.63
N LEU A 21 -9.91 -2.81 -2.37
CA LEU A 21 -9.28 -2.42 -1.11
C LEU A 21 -10.24 -2.67 0.07
N GLU A 22 -11.46 -2.16 0.00
CA GLU A 22 -12.47 -2.31 1.06
C GLU A 22 -12.78 -3.79 1.35
N LYS A 23 -12.82 -4.64 0.30
CA LYS A 23 -13.01 -6.10 0.44
C LYS A 23 -11.80 -6.81 1.03
N SER A 24 -10.59 -6.31 0.82
CA SER A 24 -9.36 -6.93 1.34
C SER A 24 -9.19 -6.70 2.85
N ARG A 25 -9.76 -5.62 3.40
CA ARG A 25 -9.57 -5.24 4.81
C ARG A 25 -9.90 -6.37 5.80
N PRO A 26 -11.08 -7.02 5.74
CA PRO A 26 -11.42 -8.09 6.69
C PRO A 26 -10.53 -9.32 6.52
N GLU A 27 -10.03 -9.57 5.30
CA GLU A 27 -9.11 -10.67 5.02
C GLU A 27 -7.75 -10.43 5.66
N LEU A 28 -7.22 -9.21 5.53
CA LEU A 28 -5.96 -8.79 6.17
C LEU A 28 -6.04 -8.86 7.70
N LEU A 29 -7.15 -8.40 8.29
CA LEU A 29 -7.36 -8.52 9.74
C LEU A 29 -7.44 -9.97 10.21
N LYS A 30 -8.07 -10.84 9.42
CA LYS A 30 -8.11 -12.28 9.70
C LYS A 30 -6.73 -12.91 9.59
N GLU A 31 -5.92 -12.48 8.62
CA GLU A 31 -4.53 -12.92 8.46
C GLU A 31 -3.67 -12.49 9.64
N LEU A 32 -3.79 -11.23 10.08
CA LEU A 32 -3.11 -10.71 11.26
C LEU A 32 -3.50 -11.50 12.53
N GLY A 33 -4.80 -11.77 12.72
CA GLY A 33 -5.26 -12.57 13.86
C GLY A 33 -4.71 -14.00 13.85
N LYS A 34 -4.56 -14.62 12.67
CA LYS A 34 -3.92 -15.94 12.53
C LYS A 34 -2.44 -15.89 12.86
N TYR A 35 -1.72 -14.87 12.38
CA TYR A 35 -0.30 -14.67 12.66
C TYR A 35 -0.04 -14.67 14.18
N TYR A 36 -0.75 -13.83 14.93
CA TYR A 36 -0.63 -13.80 16.39
C TYR A 36 -1.07 -15.10 17.08
N SER A 37 -2.10 -15.77 16.57
CA SER A 37 -2.54 -17.06 17.12
C SER A 37 -1.51 -18.18 16.89
N SER A 38 -0.79 -18.15 15.76
CA SER A 38 0.24 -19.13 15.46
C SER A 38 1.54 -18.91 16.24
N GLU A 39 1.83 -17.66 16.62
CA GLU A 39 2.94 -17.35 17.53
C GLU A 39 2.60 -17.67 19.00
N ASN A 40 1.34 -17.52 19.41
CA ASN A 40 0.86 -17.78 20.78
C ASN A 40 0.53 -19.25 21.12
N ASN A 41 1.26 -20.23 20.57
CA ASN A 41 1.24 -21.63 21.08
C ASN A 41 1.90 -21.76 22.47
N GLY A 42 1.54 -20.87 23.40
CA GLY A 42 2.10 -20.74 24.74
C GLY A 42 1.26 -19.95 25.75
N ASN A 43 0.08 -19.39 25.44
CA ASN A 43 -0.98 -19.11 26.43
C ASN A 43 -2.21 -18.45 25.79
N PRO A 44 -3.45 -18.91 26.08
CA PRO A 44 -4.65 -18.19 25.71
C PRO A 44 -4.98 -17.18 26.80
N HIS A 45 -4.55 -15.93 26.65
CA HIS A 45 -5.17 -14.85 27.41
C HIS A 45 -6.22 -14.16 26.54
N ASP A 46 -7.48 -14.34 26.95
CA ASP A 46 -8.56 -13.38 26.71
C ASP A 46 -8.03 -11.96 26.94
N SER A 47 -8.08 -11.12 25.91
CA SER A 47 -8.56 -9.75 26.11
C SER A 47 -9.10 -9.17 24.81
N HIS A 48 -10.41 -8.94 24.83
CA HIS A 48 -10.99 -7.80 24.16
C HIS A 48 -10.17 -6.54 24.54
N ASP A 49 -9.83 -5.68 23.55
CA ASP A 49 -9.36 -4.28 23.69
C ASP A 49 -7.87 -3.93 23.36
N GLU A 50 -7.11 -4.75 22.62
CA GLU A 50 -5.63 -4.60 22.47
C GLU A 50 -5.03 -4.05 21.15
N PHE A 51 -5.79 -3.50 20.19
CA PHE A 51 -5.18 -2.89 18.98
C PHE A 51 -4.74 -1.42 19.16
N LYS A 52 -4.37 -1.00 20.37
CA LYS A 52 -4.09 0.41 20.66
C LYS A 52 -2.67 0.88 20.33
N ASP A 53 -1.70 -0.01 20.16
CA ASP A 53 -0.29 0.39 20.01
C ASP A 53 0.36 -0.11 18.72
N VAL A 54 -0.17 0.29 17.55
CA VAL A 54 0.48 0.10 16.22
C VAL A 54 1.61 1.14 16.00
N GLU A 55 2.13 1.74 17.07
CA GLU A 55 3.09 2.86 17.03
C GLU A 55 4.57 2.43 17.12
N PHE A 56 4.87 1.20 17.57
CA PHE A 56 6.25 0.70 17.64
C PHE A 56 6.41 -0.59 16.84
N MET A 57 7.06 -0.50 15.67
CA MET A 57 7.34 -1.66 14.83
C MET A 57 8.86 -1.88 14.75
N SER A 58 9.38 -2.91 15.43
CA SER A 58 10.65 -3.54 15.04
C SER A 58 10.30 -4.74 14.17
N PHE A 59 10.66 -4.71 12.89
CA PHE A 59 10.17 -5.69 11.91
C PHE A 59 11.08 -6.92 11.87
N THR A 60 11.00 -7.76 12.90
CA THR A 60 11.66 -9.07 12.86
C THR A 60 10.98 -10.05 11.88
N ASP A 61 9.70 -9.84 11.55
CA ASP A 61 8.93 -10.66 10.60
C ASP A 61 8.35 -9.83 9.43
N ALA A 62 8.70 -10.23 8.21
CA ALA A 62 8.25 -9.60 6.97
C ALA A 62 6.73 -9.71 6.75
N SER A 63 6.10 -10.76 7.28
CA SER A 63 4.68 -11.03 7.13
C SER A 63 3.84 -10.08 7.97
N GLU A 64 4.19 -9.90 9.24
CA GLU A 64 3.53 -8.93 10.10
C GLU A 64 3.68 -7.51 9.53
N ALA A 65 4.91 -7.14 9.16
CA ALA A 65 5.23 -5.86 8.53
C ALA A 65 4.34 -5.58 7.32
N TYR A 66 4.24 -6.56 6.43
CA TYR A 66 3.42 -6.46 5.24
C TYR A 66 1.94 -6.34 5.58
N ILE A 67 1.39 -7.20 6.46
CA ILE A 67 -0.04 -7.19 6.76
C ILE A 67 -0.44 -5.85 7.39
N LEU A 68 0.32 -5.36 8.37
CA LEU A 68 0.07 -4.08 9.03
C LEU A 68 0.14 -2.90 8.04
N THR A 69 1.15 -2.88 7.17
CA THR A 69 1.30 -1.81 6.17
C THR A 69 0.17 -1.84 5.15
N GLN A 70 -0.25 -3.02 4.68
CA GLN A 70 -1.40 -3.14 3.78
C GLN A 70 -2.71 -2.68 4.42
N ILE A 71 -2.94 -2.97 5.71
CA ILE A 71 -4.11 -2.45 6.43
C ILE A 71 -4.11 -0.92 6.42
N LYS A 72 -2.97 -0.29 6.71
CA LYS A 72 -2.84 1.18 6.68
C LYS A 72 -3.11 1.75 5.27
N VAL A 73 -2.64 1.07 4.22
CA VAL A 73 -2.92 1.48 2.82
C VAL A 73 -4.41 1.40 2.54
N VAL A 74 -5.04 0.28 2.89
CA VAL A 74 -6.48 0.05 2.69
C VAL A 74 -7.33 1.08 3.45
N ASP A 75 -6.90 1.50 4.64
CA ASP A 75 -7.60 2.49 5.45
C ASP A 75 -7.44 3.92 4.92
N SER A 76 -6.33 4.22 4.23
CA SER A 76 -5.99 5.58 3.78
C SER A 76 -6.40 5.86 2.33
N MET A 77 -6.18 4.90 1.44
CA MET A 77 -6.32 5.07 -0.02
C MET A 77 -7.75 5.39 -0.50
N PRO A 78 -8.85 4.88 0.10
CA PRO A 78 -10.21 5.20 -0.36
C PRO A 78 -10.53 6.69 -0.38
N ARG A 79 -9.93 7.48 0.54
CA ARG A 79 -10.11 8.93 0.55
C ARG A 79 -9.53 9.57 -0.71
N VAL A 80 -8.28 9.28 -1.03
CA VAL A 80 -7.59 9.76 -2.24
C VAL A 80 -8.38 9.39 -3.48
N ILE A 81 -8.82 8.13 -3.57
CA ILE A 81 -9.61 7.65 -4.71
C ILE A 81 -10.93 8.43 -4.87
N ASN A 82 -11.67 8.67 -3.78
CA ASN A 82 -12.94 9.40 -3.86
C ASN A 82 -12.74 10.85 -4.31
N GLU A 83 -11.68 11.50 -3.83
CA GLU A 83 -11.33 12.86 -4.21
C GLU A 83 -11.06 12.97 -5.72
N HIS A 84 -10.29 12.03 -6.28
CA HIS A 84 -9.97 12.03 -7.71
C HIS A 84 -11.15 11.62 -8.59
N ILE A 85 -12.00 10.69 -8.13
CA ILE A 85 -13.28 10.40 -8.81
C ILE A 85 -14.15 11.66 -8.84
N PHE A 86 -14.21 12.43 -7.75
CA PHE A 86 -14.98 13.67 -7.72
C PHE A 86 -14.46 14.68 -8.75
N ARG A 87 -13.14 14.90 -8.80
CA ARG A 87 -12.48 15.79 -9.78
C ARG A 87 -12.80 15.39 -11.22
N LEU A 88 -12.71 14.09 -11.54
CA LEU A 88 -13.08 13.60 -12.87
C LEU A 88 -14.56 13.87 -13.18
N ASN A 89 -15.47 13.68 -12.22
CA ASN A 89 -16.90 13.91 -12.44
C ASN A 89 -17.27 15.39 -12.63
N VAL A 90 -16.52 16.32 -12.05
CA VAL A 90 -16.75 17.77 -12.24
C VAL A 90 -16.09 18.34 -13.50
N GLY A 91 -15.37 17.50 -14.25
CA GLY A 91 -14.79 17.86 -15.54
C GLY A 91 -13.39 18.45 -15.48
N ASP A 92 -12.63 18.21 -14.40
CA ASP A 92 -11.21 18.54 -14.35
C ASP A 92 -10.44 17.81 -15.47
N ASP A 93 -9.34 18.40 -15.93
CA ASP A 93 -8.48 17.80 -16.94
C ASP A 93 -7.96 16.42 -16.51
N ILE A 94 -7.97 15.45 -17.42
CA ILE A 94 -7.63 14.06 -17.09
C ILE A 94 -6.16 13.94 -16.69
N ASP A 95 -5.25 14.59 -17.42
CA ASP A 95 -3.82 14.49 -17.17
C ASP A 95 -3.49 15.12 -15.81
N ASP A 96 -4.04 16.31 -15.52
CA ASP A 96 -3.86 16.99 -14.24
C ASP A 96 -4.40 16.17 -13.05
N VAL A 97 -5.52 15.46 -13.24
CA VAL A 97 -6.08 14.59 -12.20
C VAL A 97 -5.22 13.35 -11.99
N LEU A 98 -4.69 12.74 -13.06
CA LEU A 98 -3.84 11.55 -12.95
C LEU A 98 -2.48 11.87 -12.33
N GLU A 99 -1.86 13.00 -12.68
CA GLU A 99 -0.61 13.45 -12.08
C GLU A 99 -0.80 13.71 -10.57
N SER A 100 -1.86 14.44 -10.21
CA SER A 100 -2.22 14.68 -8.81
C SER A 100 -2.52 13.38 -8.05
N PHE A 101 -3.16 12.41 -8.71
CA PHE A 101 -3.45 11.11 -8.10
C PHE A 101 -2.16 10.37 -7.75
N GLU A 102 -1.19 10.37 -8.66
CA GLU A 102 0.10 9.71 -8.42
C GLU A 102 0.86 10.36 -7.25
N ILE A 103 0.87 11.70 -7.18
CA ILE A 103 1.48 12.45 -6.08
C ILE A 103 0.83 12.11 -4.72
N GLU A 104 -0.50 12.05 -4.66
CA GLU A 104 -1.19 11.71 -3.41
C GLU A 104 -1.01 10.24 -3.01
N VAL A 105 -1.02 9.32 -3.99
CA VAL A 105 -0.68 7.91 -3.76
C VAL A 105 0.74 7.79 -3.20
N TYR A 106 1.69 8.55 -3.75
CA TYR A 106 3.04 8.64 -3.22
C TYR A 106 3.05 9.15 -1.78
N GLY A 107 2.36 10.26 -1.47
CA GLY A 107 2.29 10.80 -0.11
C GLY A 107 1.76 9.80 0.91
N VAL A 108 0.66 9.11 0.58
CA VAL A 108 0.09 8.05 1.43
C VAL A 108 1.09 6.91 1.64
N LYS A 109 1.69 6.40 0.57
CA LYS A 109 2.65 5.29 0.66
C LYS A 109 3.89 5.69 1.44
N LYS A 110 4.46 6.87 1.19
CA LYS A 110 5.63 7.36 1.90
C LYS A 110 5.36 7.45 3.41
N ASP A 111 4.21 8.02 3.81
CA ASP A 111 3.86 8.14 5.22
C ASP A 111 3.70 6.77 5.91
N ILE A 112 3.12 5.78 5.22
CA ILE A 112 2.92 4.43 5.76
C ILE A 112 4.23 3.66 5.85
N TYR A 113 5.09 3.77 4.83
CA TYR A 113 6.31 2.97 4.70
C TYR A 113 7.52 3.60 5.39
N LYS A 114 7.48 4.87 5.82
CA LYS A 114 8.61 5.60 6.45
C LYS A 114 9.26 4.92 7.65
N ASN A 115 8.53 4.01 8.33
CA ASN A 115 9.05 3.32 9.51
C ASN A 115 9.75 1.99 9.16
N LEU A 116 9.77 1.57 7.88
CA LEU A 116 10.41 0.35 7.40
C LEU A 116 11.88 0.58 7.01
N THR A 117 12.62 1.34 7.83
CA THR A 117 14.00 1.76 7.54
C THR A 117 14.94 0.58 7.26
N GLU A 118 14.83 -0.51 8.01
CA GLU A 118 15.61 -1.74 7.77
C GLU A 118 15.35 -2.33 6.37
N TRP A 119 14.13 -2.20 5.84
CA TRP A 119 13.77 -2.66 4.51
C TRP A 119 14.24 -1.69 3.41
N GLU A 120 14.25 -0.39 3.71
CA GLU A 120 14.84 0.63 2.84
C GLU A 120 16.36 0.40 2.69
N ASP A 121 17.06 0.09 3.78
CA ASP A 121 18.49 -0.25 3.75
C ASP A 121 18.74 -1.55 2.98
N LEU A 122 17.88 -2.56 3.15
CA LEU A 122 17.98 -3.80 2.38
C LEU A 122 17.90 -3.55 0.87
N LEU A 123 17.05 -2.59 0.45
CA LEU A 123 16.86 -2.26 -0.96
C LEU A 123 18.17 -1.79 -1.64
N ASP A 124 19.08 -1.13 -0.91
CA ASP A 124 20.39 -0.68 -1.41
C ASP A 124 21.34 -1.83 -1.74
N HIS A 125 21.06 -3.02 -1.20
CA HIS A 125 21.86 -4.22 -1.40
C HIS A 125 21.21 -5.20 -2.38
N VAL A 126 20.02 -4.88 -2.92
CA VAL A 126 19.35 -5.73 -3.91
C VAL A 126 19.89 -5.44 -5.32
N PRO A 127 20.46 -6.44 -6.03
CA PRO A 127 20.92 -6.24 -7.41
C PRO A 127 19.78 -5.85 -8.37
N ASP A 128 20.08 -5.07 -9.40
CA ASP A 128 19.09 -4.63 -10.41
C ASP A 128 18.28 -5.78 -11.03
N GLU A 129 18.93 -6.91 -11.30
CA GLU A 129 18.27 -8.12 -11.81
C GLU A 129 17.18 -8.62 -10.84
N ARG A 130 17.48 -8.60 -9.55
CA ARG A 130 16.53 -8.99 -8.50
C ARG A 130 15.42 -7.96 -8.35
N ILE A 131 15.70 -6.65 -8.48
CA ILE A 131 14.68 -5.61 -8.52
C ILE A 131 13.69 -5.83 -9.68
N GLN A 132 14.18 -6.20 -10.86
CA GLN A 132 13.33 -6.53 -12.00
C GLN A 132 12.44 -7.76 -11.73
N GLU A 133 12.96 -8.76 -11.03
CA GLU A 133 12.15 -9.91 -10.60
C GLU A 133 11.08 -9.51 -9.58
N LEU A 134 11.44 -8.72 -8.57
CA LEU A 134 10.54 -8.24 -7.51
C LEU A 134 9.36 -7.46 -8.09
N THR A 135 9.63 -6.57 -9.05
CA THR A 135 8.60 -5.75 -9.69
C THR A 135 7.62 -6.58 -10.51
N ARG A 136 8.12 -7.61 -11.22
CA ARG A 136 7.31 -8.50 -12.07
C ARG A 136 6.56 -9.58 -11.31
N ASN A 137 7.19 -10.23 -10.33
CA ASN A 137 6.64 -11.38 -9.63
C ASN A 137 7.19 -11.49 -8.18
N PRO A 138 6.67 -10.68 -7.24
CA PRO A 138 7.12 -10.70 -5.86
C PRO A 138 6.74 -12.03 -5.18
N LYS A 139 7.72 -12.74 -4.61
CA LYS A 139 7.57 -14.03 -3.94
C LYS A 139 7.52 -13.84 -2.42
N GLY A 140 6.33 -13.56 -1.90
CA GLY A 140 6.08 -13.45 -0.46
C GLY A 140 6.09 -12.01 0.06
N HIS A 141 5.99 -11.86 1.38
CA HIS A 141 5.74 -10.57 2.02
C HIS A 141 6.91 -9.60 1.94
N GLY A 142 8.14 -10.06 2.19
CA GLY A 142 9.34 -9.22 2.04
C GLY A 142 9.51 -8.68 0.62
N ASP A 143 9.31 -9.53 -0.40
CA ASP A 143 9.37 -9.11 -1.79
C ASP A 143 8.33 -8.02 -2.13
N LYS A 144 7.12 -8.12 -1.55
CA LYS A 144 6.07 -7.12 -1.75
C LYS A 144 6.42 -5.81 -1.07
N ILE A 145 7.01 -5.83 0.13
CA ILE A 145 7.50 -4.62 0.80
C ILE A 145 8.58 -3.95 -0.05
N LEU A 146 9.60 -4.70 -0.47
CA LEU A 146 10.69 -4.17 -1.30
C LEU A 146 10.19 -3.60 -2.63
N LYS A 147 9.18 -4.22 -3.24
CA LYS A 147 8.55 -3.69 -4.46
C LYS A 147 7.91 -2.32 -4.23
N GLU A 148 7.20 -2.12 -3.12
CA GLU A 148 6.56 -0.84 -2.81
C GLU A 148 7.60 0.24 -2.46
N LEU A 149 8.62 -0.11 -1.67
CA LEU A 149 9.74 0.79 -1.36
C LEU A 149 10.52 1.20 -2.62
N TRP A 150 10.72 0.27 -3.55
CA TRP A 150 11.33 0.57 -4.84
C TRP A 150 10.48 1.55 -5.67
N TRP A 151 9.15 1.37 -5.68
CA TRP A 151 8.25 2.30 -6.37
C TRP A 151 8.33 3.71 -5.77
N ILE A 152 8.33 3.82 -4.43
CA ILE A 152 8.48 5.10 -3.72
C ILE A 152 9.80 5.78 -4.12
N ARG A 153 10.93 5.06 -4.07
CA ARG A 153 12.24 5.59 -4.47
C ARG A 153 12.26 6.05 -5.92
N LYS A 154 11.65 5.27 -6.83
CA LYS A 154 11.57 5.64 -8.25
C LYS A 154 10.76 6.90 -8.49
N PHE A 155 9.67 7.07 -7.75
CA PHE A 155 8.87 8.29 -7.81
C PHE A 155 9.69 9.51 -7.32
N GLU A 156 10.44 9.37 -6.23
CA GLU A 156 11.33 10.41 -5.70
C GLU A 156 12.43 10.78 -6.73
N ASP A 157 13.11 9.79 -7.33
CA ASP A 157 14.13 9.99 -8.36
C ASP A 157 13.61 10.77 -9.58
N GLN A 158 12.35 10.55 -9.96
CA GLN A 158 11.76 11.10 -11.18
C GLN A 158 11.14 12.49 -10.98
N ASN A 159 10.63 12.78 -9.79
CA ASN A 159 9.80 13.96 -9.54
C ASN A 159 10.40 14.95 -8.52
N LEU A 160 11.35 14.51 -7.69
CA LEU A 160 11.94 15.31 -6.61
C LEU A 160 13.48 15.44 -6.70
N GLY A 161 14.11 14.68 -7.62
CA GLY A 161 15.55 14.64 -7.88
C GLY A 161 16.07 15.68 -8.86
#